data_AF-A0A3P7YWL8-F1
#
_entry.id   AF-A0A3P7YWL8-F1
#
_cell.length_a   1.000
_cell.length_b   1.000
_cell.length_c   1.000
_cell.angle_alpha   90.00
_cell.angle_beta   90.00
_cell.angle_gamma   90.00
#
_symmetry.space_group_name_H-M   'P 1'
#
loop_
_entity.id
_entity.type
_entity.pdbx_description
1 polymer ?
#
loop_
_entity_poly.entity_id
_entity_poly.type
_entity_poly.pdbx_seq_one_letter_code
_entity_poly.pdbx_strand_id
1 'polypeptide(L)'
;MEIGDILSKEAYVLFYQRQSSQSMDDIRIHVRQMLEENDKIKVSLHRYISREWLHRFSTFSNPGPITNYDFLCQHSQILPRRAASLTDYYATISSSLWDFLYEKFGGGPSSSELHYCLTCQNEFQVMKRKREIELRAFLTLEGQLKRLKNNIPALTYGYYMPPNVIAKAWIDKWKAFVEENEFEPPGSIDNNIILVRSSNTCDAKLHLRPSQYVELPREAWLFLQSIYGGGPELLCIPEDHPSLESLQKLIAKVNEKIVETLESLKRRNADGIPLSSHS
;
A
#
# COMPACT_ATOMS: atom_id res chain seq x y z
N MET A 1 -29.51 -14.79 -27.19
CA MET A 1 -28.15 -15.34 -27.32
C MET A 1 -28.10 -16.53 -26.37
N GLU A 2 -28.19 -17.74 -26.90
CA GLU A 2 -28.29 -18.96 -26.09
C GLU A 2 -26.96 -19.23 -25.37
N ILE A 3 -27.03 -19.74 -24.14
CA ILE A 3 -25.86 -20.04 -23.28
C ILE A 3 -24.89 -21.02 -23.96
N GLY A 4 -25.39 -21.84 -24.90
CA GLY A 4 -24.60 -22.77 -25.70
C GLY A 4 -23.58 -22.11 -26.64
N ASP A 5 -23.83 -20.89 -27.13
CA ASP A 5 -22.95 -20.20 -28.08
C ASP A 5 -21.70 -19.58 -27.43
N ILE A 6 -21.68 -19.47 -26.10
CA ILE A 6 -20.55 -18.91 -25.34
C ILE A 6 -19.57 -20.02 -24.93
N LEU A 7 -20.07 -21.24 -24.70
CA LEU A 7 -19.27 -22.40 -24.28
C LEU A 7 -18.39 -22.98 -25.40
N SER A 8 -18.66 -22.61 -26.66
CA SER A 8 -17.88 -23.03 -27.83
C SER A 8 -16.77 -22.04 -28.23
N LYS A 9 -16.60 -20.94 -27.49
CA LYS A 9 -15.60 -19.91 -27.81
C LYS A 9 -14.40 -20.02 -26.89
N GLU A 10 -13.29 -20.46 -27.44
CA GLU A 10 -11.98 -20.40 -26.78
C GLU A 10 -11.42 -18.99 -26.89
N ALA A 11 -10.87 -18.48 -25.78
CA ALA A 11 -10.09 -17.26 -25.81
C ALA A 11 -8.78 -17.54 -26.55
N TYR A 12 -8.63 -16.98 -27.75
CA TYR A 12 -7.34 -16.99 -28.45
C TYR A 12 -6.62 -15.66 -28.17
N VAL A 13 -5.32 -15.74 -27.96
CA VAL A 13 -4.45 -14.56 -27.83
C VAL A 13 -3.72 -14.38 -29.14
N LEU A 14 -3.97 -13.27 -29.82
CA LEU A 14 -3.22 -12.87 -31.01
C LEU A 14 -1.94 -12.15 -30.58
N PHE A 15 -0.80 -12.72 -30.94
CA PHE A 15 0.48 -12.04 -30.84
C PHE A 15 0.75 -11.30 -32.14
N TYR A 16 0.69 -9.97 -32.09
CA TYR A 16 1.11 -9.11 -33.19
C TYR A 16 2.40 -8.40 -32.79
N GLN A 17 3.45 -8.57 -33.59
CA GLN A 17 4.70 -7.83 -33.43
C GLN A 17 4.78 -6.77 -34.51
N ARG A 18 4.72 -5.50 -34.09
CA ARG A 18 4.95 -4.38 -35.01
C ARG A 18 6.44 -4.36 -35.36
N GLN A 19 6.77 -4.65 -36.62
CA GLN A 19 8.15 -4.60 -37.13
C GLN A 19 8.76 -3.21 -36.91
N SER A 20 10.07 -3.17 -36.65
CA SER A 20 10.81 -1.91 -36.66
C SER A 20 10.72 -1.28 -38.04
N SER A 21 10.46 0.03 -38.09
CA SER A 21 10.64 0.79 -39.33
C SER A 21 12.13 0.88 -39.64
N GLN A 22 12.50 0.92 -40.93
CA GLN A 22 13.89 1.14 -41.37
C GLN A 22 14.56 2.31 -40.64
N SER A 23 13.82 3.42 -40.47
CA SER A 23 14.29 4.60 -39.73
C SER A 23 14.72 4.29 -38.27
N MET A 24 14.06 3.36 -37.58
CA MET A 24 14.43 2.98 -36.21
C MET A 24 15.68 2.11 -36.19
N ASP A 25 15.85 1.25 -37.19
CA ASP A 25 17.05 0.41 -37.31
C ASP A 25 18.27 1.25 -37.68
N ASP A 26 18.11 2.25 -38.55
CA ASP A 26 19.14 3.23 -38.86
C ASP A 26 19.57 4.02 -37.61
N ILE A 27 18.60 4.46 -36.78
CA ILE A 27 18.88 5.12 -35.49
C ILE A 27 19.70 4.19 -34.58
N ARG A 28 19.33 2.90 -34.45
CA ARG A 28 20.07 1.94 -33.61
C ARG A 28 21.48 1.64 -34.14
N ILE A 29 21.65 1.59 -35.46
CA ILE A 29 22.97 1.45 -36.09
C ILE A 29 23.82 2.67 -35.73
N HIS A 30 23.27 3.88 -35.87
CA HIS A 30 23.99 5.11 -35.56
C HIS A 30 24.37 5.19 -34.07
N VAL A 31 23.46 4.86 -33.15
CA VAL A 31 23.76 4.80 -31.70
C VAL A 31 24.91 3.84 -31.39
N ARG A 32 24.96 2.66 -32.04
CA ARG A 32 26.06 1.72 -31.85
C ARG A 32 27.40 2.29 -32.32
N GLN A 33 27.42 2.94 -33.48
CA GLN A 33 28.62 3.62 -33.99
C GLN A 33 29.11 4.70 -33.02
N MET A 34 28.21 5.54 -32.50
CA MET A 34 28.55 6.58 -31.51
C MET A 34 29.12 5.99 -30.21
N LEU A 35 28.62 4.82 -29.77
CA LEU A 35 29.17 4.14 -28.58
C LEU A 35 30.61 3.64 -28.84
N GLU A 36 30.85 3.00 -29.98
CA GLU A 36 32.19 2.52 -30.37
C GLU A 36 33.22 3.65 -30.56
N GLU A 37 32.77 4.83 -31.01
CA GLU A 37 33.61 6.03 -31.12
C GLU A 37 33.94 6.63 -29.75
N ASN A 38 32.97 6.65 -28.84
CA ASN A 38 33.18 7.17 -27.49
C ASN A 38 34.13 6.31 -26.66
N ASP A 39 34.14 4.98 -26.81
CA ASP A 39 35.10 4.13 -26.09
C ASP A 39 36.57 4.42 -26.45
N LYS A 40 36.81 5.02 -27.62
CA LYS A 40 38.15 5.41 -28.10
C LYS A 40 38.60 6.76 -27.55
N ILE A 41 37.67 7.61 -27.13
CA ILE A 41 37.93 8.97 -26.66
C ILE A 41 37.61 8.99 -25.16
N LYS A 42 38.58 9.27 -24.29
CA LYS A 42 38.30 9.54 -22.87
C LYS A 42 37.49 10.84 -22.75
N VAL A 43 36.19 10.78 -22.99
CA VAL A 43 35.27 11.92 -22.83
C VAL A 43 35.05 12.15 -21.34
N SER A 44 35.11 13.40 -20.88
CA SER A 44 34.89 13.76 -19.48
C SER A 44 33.41 13.98 -19.14
N LEU A 45 32.59 14.33 -20.13
CA LEU A 45 31.18 14.73 -19.96
C LEU A 45 30.23 13.57 -20.26
N HIS A 46 29.52 13.13 -19.23
CA HIS A 46 28.55 12.04 -19.31
C HIS A 46 27.17 12.50 -18.86
N ARG A 47 26.15 11.79 -19.32
CA ARG A 47 24.77 11.90 -18.83
C ARG A 47 24.27 10.55 -18.36
N TYR A 48 23.33 10.59 -17.42
CA TYR A 48 22.68 9.42 -16.88
C TYR A 48 21.36 9.15 -17.63
N ILE A 49 21.16 7.90 -18.04
CA ILE A 49 19.95 7.46 -18.74
C ILE A 49 19.43 6.15 -18.15
N SER A 50 18.11 5.99 -18.13
CA SER A 50 17.43 4.80 -17.61
C SER A 50 17.83 3.55 -18.39
N ARG A 51 18.23 2.50 -17.67
CA ARG A 51 18.42 1.15 -18.24
C ARG A 51 17.11 0.57 -18.73
N GLU A 52 16.00 0.85 -18.05
CA GLU A 52 14.67 0.42 -18.47
C GLU A 52 14.30 1.04 -19.82
N TRP A 53 14.54 2.34 -19.99
CA TRP A 53 14.32 3.00 -21.28
C TRP A 53 15.25 2.46 -22.37
N LEU A 54 16.54 2.23 -22.07
CA LEU A 54 17.46 1.61 -23.04
C LEU A 54 17.01 0.21 -23.47
N HIS A 55 16.44 -0.58 -22.56
CA HIS A 55 15.84 -1.87 -22.90
C HIS A 55 14.63 -1.71 -23.82
N ARG A 56 13.75 -0.73 -23.58
CA ARG A 56 12.66 -0.40 -24.50
C ARG A 56 13.20 0.05 -25.85
N PHE A 57 14.24 0.88 -25.89
CA PHE A 57 14.90 1.32 -27.12
C PHE A 57 15.43 0.16 -27.97
N SER A 58 16.06 -0.83 -27.33
CA SER A 58 16.61 -1.99 -28.03
C SER A 58 15.53 -2.95 -28.54
N THR A 59 14.41 -3.09 -27.82
CA THR A 59 13.40 -4.14 -28.11
C THR A 59 12.14 -3.63 -28.81
N PHE A 60 11.69 -2.39 -28.55
CA PHE A 60 10.38 -1.90 -29.02
C PHE A 60 10.51 -1.18 -30.35
N SER A 61 9.52 -1.32 -31.24
CA SER A 61 9.45 -0.56 -32.50
C SER A 61 9.10 0.91 -32.32
N ASN A 62 8.64 1.31 -31.13
CA ASN A 62 8.61 2.69 -30.67
C ASN A 62 8.83 2.70 -29.15
N PRO A 63 10.02 3.08 -28.68
CA PRO A 63 10.31 3.11 -27.25
C PRO A 63 9.58 4.22 -26.48
N GLY A 64 9.02 5.20 -27.21
CA GLY A 64 8.47 6.42 -26.62
C GLY A 64 9.55 7.39 -26.11
N PRO A 65 9.14 8.49 -25.46
CA PRO A 65 10.06 9.48 -24.92
C PRO A 65 11.01 8.90 -23.87
N ILE A 66 12.20 9.51 -23.73
CA ILE A 66 13.14 9.13 -22.67
C ILE A 66 12.48 9.39 -21.31
N THR A 67 12.49 8.39 -20.43
CA THR A 67 11.96 8.52 -19.06
C THR A 67 13.01 8.07 -18.06
N ASN A 68 13.59 9.04 -17.34
CA ASN A 68 14.54 8.76 -16.25
C ASN A 68 13.85 8.72 -14.87
N TYR A 69 12.52 8.71 -14.83
CA TYR A 69 11.72 8.71 -13.60
C TYR A 69 11.76 7.40 -12.80
N ASP A 70 12.44 6.40 -13.35
CA ASP A 70 12.74 5.16 -12.67
C ASP A 70 13.87 5.37 -11.65
N PHE A 71 14.86 6.25 -11.86
CA PHE A 71 15.88 6.57 -10.84
C PHE A 71 15.93 8.03 -10.39
N LEU A 72 15.27 8.93 -11.12
CA LEU A 72 15.14 10.34 -10.76
C LEU A 72 13.72 10.68 -10.33
N CYS A 73 13.59 11.56 -9.35
CA CYS A 73 12.31 12.13 -8.95
C CYS A 73 11.92 13.28 -9.88
N GLN A 74 10.72 13.83 -9.69
CA GLN A 74 10.24 15.01 -10.43
C GLN A 74 11.12 16.26 -10.26
N HIS A 75 11.95 16.31 -9.22
CA HIS A 75 12.94 17.37 -8.99
C HIS A 75 14.28 17.10 -9.72
N SER A 76 14.34 16.09 -10.60
CA SER A 76 15.54 15.69 -11.35
C SER A 76 16.72 15.25 -10.46
N GLN A 77 16.40 14.67 -9.32
CA GLN A 77 17.36 14.21 -8.30
C GLN A 77 17.08 12.75 -7.95
N ILE A 78 18.01 12.07 -7.26
CA ILE A 78 17.91 10.64 -6.97
C ILE A 78 16.60 10.32 -6.22
N LEU A 79 15.89 9.28 -6.67
CA LEU A 79 14.78 8.69 -5.93
C LEU A 79 15.28 7.99 -4.65
N PRO A 80 14.86 8.43 -3.45
CA PRO A 80 15.34 7.88 -2.19
C PRO A 80 15.23 6.36 -2.08
N ARG A 81 14.10 5.79 -2.53
CA ARG A 81 13.81 4.35 -2.50
C ARG A 81 14.77 3.49 -3.32
N ARG A 82 15.49 4.08 -4.28
CA ARG A 82 16.42 3.39 -5.18
C ARG A 82 17.87 3.82 -4.96
N ALA A 83 18.13 4.68 -3.97
CA ALA A 83 19.48 5.18 -3.71
C ALA A 83 20.49 4.08 -3.36
N ALA A 84 20.07 3.04 -2.64
CA ALA A 84 20.94 1.93 -2.25
C ALA A 84 21.39 1.04 -3.42
N SER A 85 20.57 0.94 -4.47
CA SER A 85 20.81 0.12 -5.67
C SER A 85 20.80 0.97 -6.95
N LEU A 86 21.23 2.24 -6.85
CA LEU A 86 21.08 3.24 -7.91
C LEU A 86 21.71 2.81 -9.24
N THR A 87 22.85 2.13 -9.16
CA THR A 87 23.62 1.62 -10.31
C THR A 87 22.86 0.61 -11.17
N ASP A 88 21.84 -0.03 -10.60
CA ASP A 88 21.02 -1.03 -11.29
C ASP A 88 20.00 -0.39 -12.24
N TYR A 89 19.75 0.92 -12.10
CA TYR A 89 18.71 1.63 -12.82
C TYR A 89 19.23 2.56 -13.93
N TYR A 90 20.49 2.99 -13.88
CA TYR A 90 21.04 3.90 -14.88
C TYR A 90 22.23 3.32 -15.65
N ALA A 91 22.45 3.85 -16.86
CA ALA A 91 23.68 3.76 -17.60
C ALA A 91 24.26 5.17 -17.83
N THR A 92 25.57 5.26 -17.98
CA THR A 92 26.25 6.49 -18.39
C THR A 92 26.43 6.49 -19.90
N ILE A 93 26.02 7.57 -20.55
CA ILE A 93 26.26 7.80 -21.98
C ILE A 93 27.01 9.12 -22.17
N SER A 94 27.68 9.28 -23.31
CA SER A 94 28.29 10.55 -23.67
C SER A 94 27.23 11.64 -23.87
N SER A 95 27.63 12.90 -23.69
CA SER A 95 26.71 14.03 -23.88
C SER A 95 26.22 14.14 -25.33
N SER A 96 27.07 13.83 -26.30
CA SER A 96 26.69 13.82 -27.72
C SER A 96 25.63 12.75 -28.03
N LEU A 97 25.77 11.55 -27.46
CA LEU A 97 24.77 10.50 -27.60
C LEU A 97 23.45 10.89 -26.92
N TRP A 98 23.50 11.53 -25.75
CA TRP A 98 22.29 12.06 -25.11
C TRP A 98 21.58 13.07 -26.00
N ASP A 99 22.30 14.06 -26.54
CA ASP A 99 21.70 15.13 -27.34
C ASP A 99 21.04 14.57 -28.60
N PHE A 100 21.67 13.59 -29.26
CA PHE A 100 21.08 12.87 -30.39
C PHE A 100 19.79 12.12 -30.01
N LEU A 101 19.81 11.34 -28.92
CA LEU A 101 18.64 10.58 -28.46
C LEU A 101 17.51 11.54 -28.04
N TYR A 102 17.85 12.64 -27.38
CA TYR A 102 16.88 13.66 -26.97
C TYR A 102 16.24 14.36 -28.17
N GLU A 103 17.00 14.67 -29.22
CA GLU A 103 16.45 15.24 -30.47
C GLU A 103 15.42 14.29 -31.11
N LYS A 104 15.68 12.98 -31.09
CA LYS A 104 14.79 11.98 -31.71
C LYS A 104 13.57 11.61 -30.89
N PHE A 105 13.72 11.49 -29.57
CA PHE A 105 12.68 10.93 -28.70
C PHE A 105 12.11 11.92 -27.68
N GLY A 106 12.82 13.02 -27.38
CA GLY A 106 12.46 13.95 -26.31
C GLY A 106 12.42 13.29 -24.93
N GLY A 107 11.66 13.88 -24.01
CA GLY A 107 11.42 13.33 -22.67
C GLY A 107 12.29 13.96 -21.58
N GLY A 108 12.69 13.17 -20.58
CA GLY A 108 13.52 13.61 -19.46
C GLY A 108 13.24 12.87 -18.14
N PRO A 109 13.73 13.41 -17.01
CA PRO A 109 14.64 14.56 -16.91
C PRO A 109 16.09 14.20 -17.30
N SER A 110 16.85 15.18 -17.81
CA SER A 110 18.29 15.02 -18.07
C SER A 110 19.08 15.22 -16.77
N SER A 111 20.13 14.43 -16.57
CA SER A 111 21.04 14.60 -15.43
C SER A 111 22.49 14.33 -15.84
N SER A 112 23.39 15.28 -15.54
CA SER A 112 24.84 15.10 -15.63
C SER A 112 25.46 14.72 -14.29
N GLU A 113 24.77 15.00 -13.20
CA GLU A 113 25.19 14.70 -11.82
C GLU A 113 24.03 14.05 -11.07
N LEU A 114 24.34 13.25 -10.05
CA LEU A 114 23.33 12.58 -9.23
C LEU A 114 23.42 13.10 -7.80
N HIS A 115 22.41 13.87 -7.40
CA HIS A 115 22.28 14.45 -6.08
C HIS A 115 21.07 13.90 -5.35
N TYR A 116 21.16 13.79 -4.02
CA TYR A 116 20.02 13.45 -3.20
C TYR A 116 18.98 14.57 -3.21
N CYS A 117 17.71 14.18 -3.33
CA CYS A 117 16.60 15.11 -3.22
C CYS A 117 16.20 15.30 -1.77
N LEU A 118 16.44 16.48 -1.17
CA LEU A 118 16.06 16.73 0.22
C LEU A 118 14.55 16.61 0.47
N THR A 119 13.73 17.14 -0.45
CA THR A 119 12.26 17.08 -0.38
C THR A 119 11.78 15.63 -0.35
N CYS A 120 12.15 14.85 -1.38
CA CYS A 120 11.72 13.45 -1.46
C CYS A 120 12.36 12.59 -0.35
N GLN A 121 13.59 12.90 0.09
CA GLN A 121 14.22 12.21 1.20
C GLN A 121 13.42 12.41 2.49
N ASN A 122 13.00 13.64 2.78
CA ASN A 122 12.17 13.91 3.96
C ASN A 122 10.83 13.19 3.89
N GLU A 123 10.15 13.23 2.74
CA GLU A 123 8.90 12.49 2.53
C GLU A 123 9.07 10.98 2.72
N PHE A 124 10.14 10.42 2.15
CA PHE A 124 10.47 9.00 2.29
C PHE A 124 10.73 8.62 3.76
N GLN A 125 11.46 9.44 4.51
CA GLN A 125 11.71 9.20 5.94
C GLN A 125 10.45 9.35 6.80
N VAL A 126 9.58 10.31 6.48
CA VAL A 126 8.28 10.47 7.15
C VAL A 126 7.42 9.23 6.93
N MET A 127 7.35 8.73 5.68
CA MET A 127 6.58 7.53 5.36
C MET A 127 7.16 6.28 6.02
N LYS A 128 8.49 6.12 6.01
CA LYS A 128 9.16 5.02 6.70
C LYS A 128 8.84 5.02 8.21
N ARG A 129 8.99 6.17 8.86
CA ARG A 129 8.67 6.31 10.29
C ARG A 129 7.20 6.05 10.57
N LYS A 130 6.29 6.51 9.69
CA LYS A 130 4.86 6.24 9.81
C LYS A 130 4.57 4.74 9.84
N ARG A 131 5.11 3.97 8.89
CA ARG A 131 4.95 2.50 8.83
C ARG A 131 5.45 1.82 10.09
N GLU A 132 6.65 2.18 10.54
CA GLU A 132 7.26 1.61 11.75
C GLU A 132 6.42 1.89 13.00
N ILE A 133 5.89 3.12 13.14
CA ILE A 133 5.04 3.51 14.27
C ILE A 133 3.71 2.73 14.21
N GLU A 134 3.06 2.67 13.05
CA GLU A 134 1.78 1.98 12.89
C GLU A 134 1.90 0.48 13.17
N LEU A 135 2.89 -0.20 12.57
CA LEU A 135 3.12 -1.62 12.80
C LEU A 135 3.41 -1.91 14.27
N ARG A 136 4.30 -1.12 14.89
CA ARG A 136 4.63 -1.27 16.30
C ARG A 136 3.42 -1.06 17.20
N ALA A 137 2.63 -0.02 16.95
CA ALA A 137 1.45 0.28 17.73
C ALA A 137 0.39 -0.83 17.59
N PHE A 138 0.18 -1.34 16.37
CA PHE A 138 -0.74 -2.44 16.12
C PHE A 138 -0.30 -3.73 16.86
N LEU A 139 0.97 -4.14 16.74
CA LEU A 139 1.49 -5.32 17.44
C LEU A 139 1.45 -5.16 18.96
N THR A 140 1.69 -3.94 19.47
CA THR A 140 1.56 -3.63 20.90
C THR A 140 0.13 -3.81 21.37
N LEU A 141 -0.84 -3.29 20.60
CA LEU A 141 -2.26 -3.44 20.87
C LEU A 141 -2.67 -4.92 20.87
N GLU A 142 -2.30 -5.70 19.85
CA GLU A 142 -2.60 -7.13 19.78
C GLU A 142 -2.02 -7.88 20.98
N GLY A 143 -0.78 -7.58 21.38
CA GLY A 143 -0.15 -8.15 22.57
C GLY A 143 -0.90 -7.81 23.86
N GLN A 144 -1.35 -6.57 24.03
CA GLN A 144 -2.15 -6.14 25.18
C GLN A 144 -3.51 -6.83 25.20
N LEU A 145 -4.21 -6.90 24.06
CA LEU A 145 -5.51 -7.57 23.94
C LEU A 145 -5.40 -9.07 24.24
N LYS A 146 -4.35 -9.74 23.74
CA LYS A 146 -4.10 -11.15 24.06
C LYS A 146 -3.93 -11.37 25.56
N ARG A 147 -3.19 -10.48 26.24
CA ARG A 147 -3.02 -10.53 27.70
C ARG A 147 -4.33 -10.27 28.45
N LEU A 148 -5.10 -9.27 28.04
CA LEU A 148 -6.40 -8.94 28.65
C LEU A 148 -7.39 -10.09 28.47
N LYS A 149 -7.49 -10.65 27.25
CA LYS A 149 -8.36 -11.79 26.96
C LYS A 149 -8.05 -13.01 27.83
N ASN A 150 -6.78 -13.23 28.19
CA ASN A 150 -6.40 -14.37 29.03
C ASN A 150 -6.58 -14.10 30.53
N ASN A 151 -6.30 -12.88 30.99
CA ASN A 151 -6.27 -12.57 32.41
C ASN A 151 -7.60 -11.99 32.93
N ILE A 152 -8.21 -11.09 32.16
CA ILE A 152 -9.41 -10.35 32.54
C ILE A 152 -10.27 -10.08 31.28
N PRO A 153 -10.93 -11.11 30.72
CA PRO A 153 -11.68 -10.97 29.45
C PRO A 153 -12.74 -9.86 29.49
N ALA A 154 -13.35 -9.63 30.66
CA ALA A 154 -14.35 -8.58 30.91
C ALA A 154 -13.84 -7.14 30.67
N LEU A 155 -12.55 -6.94 30.40
CA LEU A 155 -12.00 -5.64 29.98
C LEU A 155 -11.89 -5.47 28.46
N THR A 156 -12.37 -6.44 27.67
CA THR A 156 -12.30 -6.42 26.21
C THR A 156 -13.70 -6.32 25.61
N TYR A 157 -13.85 -5.63 24.48
CA TYR A 157 -15.15 -5.56 23.79
C TYR A 157 -15.63 -6.95 23.35
N GLY A 158 -14.71 -7.80 22.90
CA GLY A 158 -15.02 -9.16 22.45
C GLY A 158 -15.64 -10.09 23.50
N TYR A 159 -15.64 -9.70 24.78
CA TYR A 159 -16.36 -10.43 25.83
C TYR A 159 -17.87 -10.12 25.84
N TYR A 160 -18.29 -8.96 25.35
CA TYR A 160 -19.69 -8.50 25.42
C TYR A 160 -20.37 -8.35 24.07
N MET A 161 -19.62 -8.29 22.97
CA MET A 161 -20.16 -8.08 21.63
C MET A 161 -19.38 -8.84 20.55
N PRO A 162 -20.01 -9.13 19.40
CA PRO A 162 -19.34 -9.74 18.24
C PRO A 162 -18.15 -8.89 17.75
N PRO A 163 -17.16 -9.51 17.08
CA PRO A 163 -16.02 -8.78 16.54
C PRO A 163 -16.45 -7.82 15.43
N ASN A 164 -15.61 -6.83 15.17
CA ASN A 164 -15.78 -5.96 14.01
C ASN A 164 -15.33 -6.70 12.74
N VAL A 165 -15.73 -6.16 11.58
CA VAL A 165 -15.21 -6.59 10.28
C VAL A 165 -14.55 -5.42 9.54
N ILE A 166 -13.54 -5.76 8.75
CA ILE A 166 -12.88 -4.83 7.84
C ILE A 166 -12.77 -5.44 6.46
N ALA A 167 -12.95 -4.64 5.41
CA ALA A 167 -12.81 -5.10 4.05
C ALA A 167 -11.41 -5.72 3.81
N LYS A 168 -11.40 -6.93 3.25
CA LYS A 168 -10.16 -7.69 2.99
C LYS A 168 -9.21 -6.91 2.09
N ALA A 169 -9.75 -6.29 1.03
CA ALA A 169 -8.99 -5.45 0.11
C ALA A 169 -8.29 -4.26 0.80
N TRP A 170 -8.89 -3.70 1.86
CA TRP A 170 -8.29 -2.59 2.59
C TRP A 170 -7.20 -3.07 3.55
N ILE A 171 -7.47 -4.12 4.33
CA ILE A 171 -6.49 -4.62 5.31
C ILE A 171 -5.27 -5.25 4.62
N ASP A 172 -5.44 -5.88 3.46
CA ASP A 172 -4.32 -6.40 2.67
C ASP A 172 -3.43 -5.27 2.14
N LYS A 173 -4.02 -4.14 1.70
CA LYS A 173 -3.25 -2.93 1.36
C LYS A 173 -2.53 -2.33 2.55
N TRP A 174 -3.17 -2.28 3.72
CA TRP A 174 -2.54 -1.79 4.94
C TRP A 174 -1.34 -2.66 5.33
N LYS A 175 -1.49 -3.99 5.31
CA LYS A 175 -0.39 -4.94 5.55
C LYS A 175 0.76 -4.71 4.58
N ALA A 176 0.46 -4.63 3.28
CA ALA A 176 1.47 -4.37 2.26
C ALA A 176 2.19 -3.03 2.51
N PHE A 177 1.48 -1.99 2.95
CA PHE A 177 2.08 -0.70 3.29
C PHE A 177 3.04 -0.79 4.48
N VAL A 178 2.63 -1.42 5.59
CA VAL A 178 3.46 -1.52 6.80
C VAL A 178 4.62 -2.52 6.67
N GLU A 179 4.50 -3.50 5.78
CA GLU A 179 5.54 -4.49 5.46
C GLU A 179 6.49 -4.05 4.32
N GLU A 180 6.39 -2.79 3.88
CA GLU A 180 7.19 -2.20 2.80
C GLU A 180 6.96 -2.77 1.38
N ASN A 181 5.89 -3.54 1.17
CA ASN A 181 5.49 -4.05 -0.14
C ASN A 181 4.74 -3.01 -1.00
N GLU A 182 4.11 -2.01 -0.37
CA GLU A 182 3.36 -0.94 -1.04
C GLU A 182 3.89 0.44 -0.65
N PHE A 183 3.93 1.39 -1.58
CA PHE A 183 4.46 2.73 -1.31
C PHE A 183 3.45 3.63 -0.62
N GLU A 184 2.21 3.57 -1.09
CA GLU A 184 1.13 4.43 -0.64
C GLU A 184 0.37 3.79 0.53
N PRO A 185 -0.08 4.61 1.50
CA PRO A 185 -0.99 4.13 2.53
C PRO A 185 -2.32 3.65 1.90
N PRO A 186 -3.06 2.75 2.57
CA PRO A 186 -4.30 2.17 2.05
C PRO A 186 -5.46 3.16 1.82
N GLY A 187 -5.31 4.43 2.22
CA GLY A 187 -6.38 5.43 2.21
C GLY A 187 -7.41 5.20 3.32
N SER A 188 -8.54 5.89 3.26
CA SER A 188 -9.64 5.74 4.22
C SER A 188 -10.27 4.35 4.15
N ILE A 189 -10.72 3.83 5.29
CA ILE A 189 -11.42 2.54 5.33
C ILE A 189 -12.74 2.66 4.56
N ASP A 190 -12.99 1.77 3.61
CA ASP A 190 -14.28 1.64 2.93
C ASP A 190 -14.83 0.24 3.12
N ASN A 191 -15.81 0.12 4.02
CA ASN A 191 -16.52 -1.10 4.31
C ASN A 191 -17.84 -1.22 3.51
N ASN A 192 -18.19 -0.26 2.65
CA ASN A 192 -19.39 -0.40 1.84
C ASN A 192 -19.25 -1.51 0.79
N ILE A 193 -18.01 -1.76 0.33
CA ILE A 193 -17.71 -2.78 -0.69
C ILE A 193 -18.01 -4.22 -0.22
N ILE A 194 -18.11 -4.43 1.09
CA ILE A 194 -18.45 -5.74 1.68
C ILE A 194 -19.92 -5.88 2.02
N LEU A 195 -20.76 -4.87 1.74
CA LEU A 195 -22.21 -4.94 1.94
C LEU A 195 -22.92 -5.33 0.65
N VAL A 196 -23.91 -6.21 0.75
CA VAL A 196 -24.79 -6.64 -0.35
C VAL A 196 -26.24 -6.55 0.10
N ARG A 197 -27.12 -6.08 -0.79
CA ARG A 197 -28.57 -6.06 -0.55
C ARG A 197 -29.16 -7.44 -0.82
N SER A 198 -30.01 -7.91 0.08
CA SER A 198 -30.85 -9.08 -0.18
C SER A 198 -31.85 -8.76 -1.31
N SER A 199 -31.96 -9.64 -2.31
CA SER A 199 -32.86 -9.49 -3.46
C SER A 199 -34.32 -9.89 -3.17
N ASN A 200 -34.60 -10.37 -1.95
CA ASN A 200 -35.74 -11.27 -1.72
C ASN A 200 -36.87 -10.63 -0.91
N THR A 201 -36.71 -9.39 -0.43
CA THR A 201 -37.69 -8.71 0.43
C THR A 201 -37.78 -7.23 0.07
N CYS A 202 -38.98 -6.66 0.19
CA CYS A 202 -39.24 -5.22 0.08
C CYS A 202 -38.47 -4.36 1.10
N ASP A 203 -37.89 -4.99 2.13
CA ASP A 203 -36.92 -4.39 3.04
C ASP A 203 -35.49 -4.52 2.49
N ALA A 204 -34.86 -3.38 2.20
CA ALA A 204 -33.50 -3.25 1.68
C ALA A 204 -32.41 -3.58 2.73
N LYS A 205 -32.46 -4.77 3.33
CA LYS A 205 -31.51 -5.20 4.36
C LYS A 205 -30.15 -5.55 3.77
N LEU A 206 -29.10 -5.20 4.50
CA LEU A 206 -27.70 -5.35 4.10
C LEU A 206 -27.07 -6.52 4.85
N HIS A 207 -26.38 -7.38 4.10
CA HIS A 207 -25.60 -8.50 4.64
C HIS A 207 -24.13 -8.40 4.22
N LEU A 208 -23.25 -9.02 5.01
CA LEU A 208 -21.84 -9.12 4.70
C LEU A 208 -21.59 -10.10 3.55
N ARG A 209 -20.78 -9.68 2.58
CA ARG A 209 -20.33 -10.52 1.48
C ARG A 209 -19.33 -11.56 2.01
N PRO A 210 -19.61 -12.88 1.89
CA PRO A 210 -18.68 -13.90 2.36
C PRO A 210 -17.29 -13.76 1.75
N SER A 211 -16.26 -14.09 2.53
CA SER A 211 -14.84 -14.13 2.11
C SER A 211 -14.24 -12.80 1.62
N GLN A 212 -14.92 -11.67 1.83
CA GLN A 212 -14.48 -10.35 1.40
C GLN A 212 -14.12 -9.43 2.57
N TYR A 213 -14.19 -9.95 3.79
CA TYR A 213 -13.85 -9.24 5.02
C TYR A 213 -12.95 -10.10 5.91
N VAL A 214 -12.33 -9.44 6.89
CA VAL A 214 -11.58 -10.06 7.98
C VAL A 214 -12.20 -9.63 9.30
N GLU A 215 -12.31 -10.56 10.25
CA GLU A 215 -12.75 -10.27 11.62
C GLU A 215 -11.60 -9.69 12.44
N LEU A 216 -11.89 -8.68 13.25
CA LEU A 216 -10.93 -8.08 14.17
C LEU A 216 -11.62 -7.61 15.46
N PRO A 217 -10.90 -7.59 16.60
CA PRO A 217 -11.41 -6.96 17.81
C PRO A 217 -11.76 -5.49 17.57
N ARG A 218 -12.78 -4.98 18.27
CA ARG A 218 -13.22 -3.58 18.14
C ARG A 218 -12.10 -2.59 18.44
N GLU A 219 -11.22 -2.91 19.38
CA GLU A 219 -10.06 -2.09 19.71
C GLU A 219 -9.12 -1.92 18.51
N ALA A 220 -8.89 -2.98 17.73
CA ALA A 220 -8.10 -2.93 16.51
C ALA A 220 -8.80 -2.14 15.39
N TRP A 221 -10.13 -2.27 15.28
CA TRP A 221 -10.93 -1.44 14.38
C TRP A 221 -10.78 0.06 14.72
N LEU A 222 -10.98 0.43 15.98
CA LEU A 222 -10.88 1.82 16.45
C LEU A 222 -9.47 2.38 16.23
N PHE A 223 -8.43 1.57 16.43
CA PHE A 223 -7.05 1.95 16.14
C PHE A 223 -6.89 2.32 14.65
N LEU A 224 -7.28 1.43 13.73
CA LEU A 224 -7.16 1.68 12.29
C LEU A 224 -8.02 2.87 11.84
N GLN A 225 -9.26 2.95 12.34
CA GLN A 225 -10.17 4.06 12.04
C GLN A 225 -9.65 5.39 12.59
N SER A 226 -8.96 5.42 13.73
CA SER A 226 -8.39 6.66 14.27
C SER A 226 -7.28 7.25 13.41
N ILE A 227 -6.57 6.40 12.65
CA ILE A 227 -5.46 6.80 11.78
C ILE A 227 -5.96 7.14 10.37
N TYR A 228 -6.84 6.32 9.82
CA TYR A 228 -7.24 6.37 8.41
C TYR A 228 -8.63 6.96 8.19
N GLY A 229 -9.46 7.05 9.23
CA GLY A 229 -10.86 7.42 9.11
C GLY A 229 -11.65 6.44 8.26
N GLY A 230 -12.78 6.92 7.72
CA GLY A 230 -13.68 6.11 6.91
C GLY A 230 -14.64 5.25 7.73
N GLY A 231 -15.17 4.21 7.11
CA GLY A 231 -16.21 3.35 7.66
C GLY A 231 -17.05 2.66 6.58
N PRO A 232 -18.28 2.23 6.88
CA PRO A 232 -18.91 2.23 8.21
C PRO A 232 -18.28 1.21 9.18
N GLU A 233 -18.47 1.42 10.49
CA GLU A 233 -18.19 0.41 11.51
C GLU A 233 -19.21 -0.72 11.38
N LEU A 234 -18.74 -1.94 11.14
CA LEU A 234 -19.57 -3.12 10.94
C LEU A 234 -19.16 -4.26 11.89
N LEU A 235 -20.15 -5.05 12.34
CA LEU A 235 -19.94 -6.24 13.18
C LEU A 235 -20.05 -7.53 12.36
N CYS A 236 -19.28 -8.55 12.73
CA CYS A 236 -19.44 -9.90 12.22
C CYS A 236 -20.64 -10.55 12.91
N ILE A 237 -21.82 -10.37 12.35
CA ILE A 237 -23.03 -11.05 12.80
C ILE A 237 -23.64 -11.87 11.65
N PRO A 238 -24.18 -13.06 11.95
CA PRO A 238 -24.80 -13.92 10.95
C PRO A 238 -26.14 -13.38 10.43
N GLU A 239 -26.75 -12.42 11.12
CA GLU A 239 -28.06 -11.83 10.80
C GLU A 239 -27.93 -10.43 10.15
N ASP A 240 -29.07 -9.74 10.01
CA ASP A 240 -29.14 -8.37 9.50
C ASP A 240 -28.23 -7.41 10.29
N HIS A 241 -27.45 -6.60 9.59
CA HIS A 241 -26.60 -5.61 10.26
C HIS A 241 -27.45 -4.64 11.10
N PRO A 242 -27.10 -4.37 12.39
CA PRO A 242 -27.86 -3.44 13.21
C PRO A 242 -27.88 -2.06 12.58
N SER A 243 -28.98 -1.33 12.82
CA SER A 243 -29.00 0.10 12.55
C SER A 243 -27.90 0.80 13.35
N LEU A 244 -27.45 1.96 12.86
CA LEU A 244 -26.42 2.76 13.53
C LEU A 244 -26.81 3.08 14.98
N GLU A 245 -28.08 3.40 15.22
CA GLU A 245 -28.59 3.72 16.55
C GLU A 245 -28.52 2.51 17.50
N SER A 246 -28.90 1.32 17.02
CA SER A 246 -28.83 0.08 17.80
C SER A 246 -27.38 -0.28 18.13
N LEU A 247 -26.46 -0.09 17.18
CA LEU A 247 -25.03 -0.30 17.40
C LEU A 247 -24.47 0.67 18.45
N GLN A 248 -24.82 1.95 18.38
CA GLN A 248 -24.40 2.95 19.37
C GLN A 248 -24.92 2.62 20.78
N LYS A 249 -26.18 2.19 20.91
CA LYS A 249 -26.76 1.75 22.18
C LYS A 249 -26.03 0.53 22.76
N LEU A 250 -25.70 -0.45 21.92
CA LEU A 250 -24.91 -1.61 22.33
C LEU A 250 -23.53 -1.19 22.83
N ILE A 251 -22.82 -0.35 22.06
CA ILE A 251 -21.48 0.14 22.43
C ILE A 251 -21.51 0.88 23.76
N ALA A 252 -22.48 1.78 23.97
CA ALA A 252 -22.61 2.53 25.22
C ALA A 252 -22.76 1.60 26.43
N LYS A 253 -23.61 0.58 26.31
CA LYS A 253 -23.82 -0.43 27.36
C LYS A 253 -22.56 -1.27 27.63
N VAL A 254 -21.80 -1.62 26.58
CA VAL A 254 -20.55 -2.36 26.73
C VAL A 254 -19.49 -1.49 27.43
N ASN A 255 -19.39 -0.20 27.08
CA ASN A 255 -18.47 0.73 27.72
C ASN A 255 -18.73 0.84 29.23
N GLU A 256 -19.99 0.96 29.63
CA GLU A 256 -20.39 1.00 31.04
C GLU A 256 -19.88 -0.23 31.80
N LYS A 257 -20.12 -1.43 31.27
CA LYS A 257 -19.65 -2.69 31.87
C LYS A 257 -18.13 -2.80 32.00
N ILE A 258 -17.40 -2.32 30.99
CA ILE A 258 -15.92 -2.31 31.02
C ILE A 258 -15.44 -1.35 32.12
N VAL A 259 -16.05 -0.16 32.23
CA VAL A 259 -15.72 0.82 33.28
C VAL A 259 -16.01 0.27 34.67
N GLU A 260 -17.18 -0.33 34.90
CA GLU A 260 -17.53 -0.98 36.17
C GLU A 260 -16.50 -2.06 36.56
N THR A 261 -16.07 -2.85 35.59
CA THR A 261 -15.05 -3.90 35.78
C THR A 261 -13.70 -3.28 36.17
N LEU A 262 -13.28 -2.21 35.50
CA LEU A 262 -12.05 -1.48 35.82
C LEU A 262 -12.09 -0.91 37.24
N GLU A 263 -13.20 -0.30 37.64
CA GLU A 263 -13.35 0.27 38.98
C GLU A 263 -13.35 -0.82 40.07
N SER A 264 -14.01 -1.95 39.82
CA SER A 264 -14.01 -3.10 40.72
C SER A 264 -12.60 -3.67 40.93
N LEU A 265 -11.79 -3.72 39.87
CA LEU A 265 -10.38 -4.13 39.96
C LEU A 265 -9.53 -3.12 40.74
N LYS A 266 -9.74 -1.82 40.50
CA LYS A 266 -9.03 -0.76 41.24
C LYS A 266 -9.32 -0.84 42.74
N ARG A 267 -10.59 -1.04 43.14
CA ARG A 267 -10.97 -1.22 44.55
C ARG A 267 -10.26 -2.42 45.18
N ARG A 268 -10.31 -3.60 44.53
CA ARG A 268 -9.64 -4.81 45.02
C ARG A 268 -8.12 -4.66 45.16
N ASN A 269 -7.47 -3.91 44.27
CA ASN A 269 -6.04 -3.66 44.36
C ASN A 269 -5.69 -2.60 45.42
N ALA A 270 -6.58 -1.65 45.69
CA ALA A 270 -6.40 -0.66 46.75
C ALA A 270 -6.56 -1.28 48.16
N ASP A 271 -7.41 -2.30 48.28
CA ASP A 271 -7.63 -3.03 49.54
C ASP A 271 -6.51 -4.06 49.86
N GLY A 272 -5.54 -4.25 48.95
CA GLY A 272 -4.42 -5.18 49.12
C GLY A 272 -3.05 -4.49 49.19
N ILE A 273 -2.61 -4.07 50.40
CA ILE A 273 -1.21 -3.97 50.94
C ILE A 273 -1.23 -3.19 52.29
N PRO A 274 -0.53 -3.59 53.38
CA PRO A 274 -0.58 -4.84 54.14
C PRO A 274 -1.05 -4.63 55.61
N LEU A 275 -1.67 -5.65 56.23
CA LEU A 275 -1.83 -5.67 57.69
C LEU A 275 -0.57 -6.21 58.38
N SER A 276 -0.20 -5.49 59.44
CA SER A 276 0.74 -5.76 60.54
C SER A 276 2.24 -5.66 60.29
N SER A 277 2.74 -4.44 60.48
CA SER A 277 3.78 -4.19 61.49
C SER A 277 3.30 -4.57 62.89
N HIS A 278 3.90 -5.57 63.51
CA HIS A 278 3.98 -5.88 64.95
C HIS A 278 4.84 -7.14 65.01
N SER A 279 5.83 -7.35 65.88
CA SER A 279 6.52 -6.63 66.94
C SER A 279 7.72 -7.51 67.27
#